data_AF-A0A661WM99-F1
#
_entry.id   AF-A0A661WM99-F1
#
_cell.length_a   1.000
_cell.length_b   1.000
_cell.length_c   1.000
_cell.angle_alpha   90.00
_cell.angle_beta   90.00
_cell.angle_gamma   90.00
#
_symmetry.space_group_name_H-M   'P 1'
#
loop_
_entity.id
_entity.type
_entity.pdbx_description
1 polymer ?
#
loop_
_entity_poly.entity_id
_entity_poly.type
_entity_poly.pdbx_seq_one_letter_code
_entity_poly.pdbx_strand_id
1 'polypeptide(L)'
;MLAPTLVIGLGGTGKAVIYGVKRRLYQNFGVEKLPITCYIELDTDYQMFDNVTRNFDAFTRDRLKLQPEEFVRAEVSRDFIYTVKNDKKVYGNIHKWFPQNLFNYPPQVLKSGIGAGGLRPVGRLAFFKAIPDFQNKLANARKIHSGAALDQTKKIYGDDVGNDIFIFFVFSVAGGTGSGTFIDAAYFARQELETRIRPEHIKLYAIVALPQVFELARDDSSIDSKLMNKLLANGYAALSELEFFNSKEVSNISINWSTPEAKRLKAFEPKGGPFDTIFLVSTKPSGEVRNLSK
;
A
#
# COMPACT_ATOMS: atom_id res chain seq x y z
N MET A 1 -25.93 0.53 -3.54
CA MET A 1 -25.35 -0.80 -3.28
C MET A 1 -24.13 -0.69 -2.38
N LEU A 2 -24.22 -1.26 -1.18
CA LEU A 2 -23.07 -1.51 -0.32
C LEU A 2 -22.33 -2.77 -0.80
N ALA A 3 -21.02 -2.86 -0.59
CA ALA A 3 -20.26 -4.05 -0.97
C ALA A 3 -19.05 -4.27 -0.06
N PRO A 4 -18.63 -5.53 0.16
CA PRO A 4 -17.36 -5.86 0.80
C PRO A 4 -16.22 -4.97 0.31
N THR A 5 -15.63 -4.18 1.21
CA THR A 5 -14.62 -3.17 0.88
C THR A 5 -13.40 -3.30 1.78
N LEU A 6 -12.25 -3.55 1.17
CA LEU A 6 -10.95 -3.55 1.83
C LEU A 6 -10.15 -2.33 1.36
N VAL A 7 -9.73 -1.45 2.28
CA VAL A 7 -8.83 -0.34 1.96
C VAL A 7 -7.42 -0.68 2.45
N ILE A 8 -6.47 -0.76 1.52
CA ILE A 8 -5.06 -1.03 1.79
C ILE A 8 -4.27 0.26 1.60
N GLY A 9 -3.82 0.86 2.69
CA GLY A 9 -3.01 2.07 2.69
C GLY A 9 -1.52 1.73 2.73
N LEU A 10 -0.74 2.17 1.73
CA LEU A 10 0.71 1.96 1.71
C LEU A 10 1.45 3.28 1.97
N GLY A 11 2.20 3.31 3.07
CA GLY A 11 2.91 4.49 3.55
C GLY A 11 2.01 5.57 4.15
N GLY A 12 2.63 6.69 4.51
CA GLY A 12 1.94 7.81 5.18
C GLY A 12 0.71 8.37 4.44
N THR A 13 0.73 8.42 3.11
CA THR A 13 -0.45 8.86 2.33
C THR A 13 -1.62 7.89 2.47
N GLY A 14 -1.35 6.58 2.35
CA GLY A 14 -2.38 5.55 2.53
C GLY A 14 -2.95 5.56 3.95
N LYS A 15 -2.08 5.67 4.96
CA LYS A 15 -2.44 5.87 6.36
C LYS A 15 -3.38 7.07 6.54
N ALA A 16 -3.04 8.23 5.97
CA ALA A 16 -3.86 9.44 6.07
C ALA A 16 -5.25 9.26 5.46
N VAL A 17 -5.35 8.59 4.31
CA VAL A 17 -6.64 8.31 3.67
C VAL A 17 -7.48 7.34 4.48
N ILE A 18 -6.89 6.29 5.07
CA ILE A 18 -7.63 5.38 5.97
C ILE A 18 -8.26 6.15 7.12
N TYR A 19 -7.51 7.03 7.79
CA TYR A 19 -8.06 7.88 8.85
C TYR A 19 -9.18 8.80 8.34
N GLY A 20 -9.04 9.35 7.13
CA GLY A 20 -10.09 10.14 6.49
C GLY A 20 -11.37 9.33 6.22
N VAL A 21 -11.25 8.06 5.80
CA VAL A 21 -12.39 7.16 5.60
C VAL A 21 -13.05 6.81 6.93
N LYS A 22 -12.29 6.37 7.94
CA LYS A 22 -12.81 6.08 9.30
C LYS A 22 -13.55 7.29 9.87
N ARG A 23 -12.98 8.49 9.72
CA ARG A 23 -13.62 9.75 10.14
C ARG A 23 -14.96 9.98 9.44
N ARG A 24 -15.01 9.83 8.11
CA ARG A 24 -16.26 10.03 7.34
C ARG A 24 -17.33 9.02 7.73
N LEU A 25 -16.97 7.75 7.94
CA LEU A 25 -17.92 6.75 8.44
C LEU A 25 -18.43 7.12 9.84
N TYR A 26 -17.54 7.56 10.72
CA TYR A 26 -17.92 7.95 12.07
C TYR A 26 -18.85 9.18 12.07
N GLN A 27 -18.56 10.19 11.25
CA GLN A 27 -19.39 11.39 11.13
C GLN A 27 -20.77 11.11 10.54
N ASN A 28 -20.88 10.19 9.58
CA ASN A 28 -22.12 9.91 8.88
C ASN A 28 -22.97 8.81 9.54
N PHE A 29 -22.33 7.85 10.20
CA PHE A 29 -22.99 6.63 10.71
C PHE A 29 -22.67 6.31 12.18
N GLY A 30 -21.81 7.09 12.84
CA GLY A 30 -21.40 6.84 14.23
C GLY A 30 -20.51 5.60 14.42
N VAL A 31 -20.06 4.96 13.34
CA VAL A 31 -19.23 3.75 13.35
C VAL A 31 -17.89 3.96 12.65
N GLU A 32 -16.85 3.30 13.12
CA GLU A 32 -15.50 3.37 12.53
C GLU A 32 -15.33 2.46 11.30
N LYS A 33 -16.19 1.45 11.15
CA LYS A 33 -16.27 0.52 10.00
C LYS A 33 -17.63 -0.16 9.95
N LEU A 34 -18.01 -0.62 8.76
CA LEU A 34 -19.15 -1.51 8.54
C LEU A 34 -18.72 -2.98 8.73
N PRO A 35 -19.63 -3.95 8.94
CA PRO A 35 -19.29 -5.38 9.03
C PRO A 35 -18.57 -5.91 7.77
N ILE A 36 -18.81 -5.26 6.64
CA ILE A 36 -18.23 -5.54 5.33
C ILE A 36 -17.04 -4.63 4.97
N THR A 37 -16.48 -3.88 5.94
CA THR A 37 -15.34 -2.98 5.72
C THR A 37 -14.12 -3.42 6.54
N CYS A 38 -12.96 -3.46 5.89
CA CYS A 38 -11.68 -3.74 6.56
C CYS A 38 -10.59 -2.76 6.08
N TYR A 39 -9.60 -2.53 6.94
CA TYR A 39 -8.45 -1.67 6.68
C TYR A 39 -7.17 -2.47 6.88
N ILE A 40 -6.19 -2.27 5.99
CA ILE A 40 -4.81 -2.71 6.20
C ILE A 40 -3.90 -1.54 5.89
N GLU A 41 -3.16 -1.08 6.88
CA GLU A 41 -2.14 -0.06 6.75
C GLU A 41 -0.77 -0.74 6.77
N LEU A 42 0.07 -0.48 5.78
CA LEU A 42 1.46 -0.95 5.74
C LEU A 42 2.38 0.26 5.63
N ASP A 43 3.20 0.48 6.64
CA ASP A 43 4.16 1.56 6.64
C ASP A 43 5.46 1.18 7.37
N THR A 44 6.48 1.93 7.02
CA THR A 44 7.81 1.87 7.61
C THR A 44 7.99 2.90 8.72
N ASP A 45 7.01 3.80 8.93
CA ASP A 45 7.02 4.83 9.98
C ASP A 45 5.73 4.82 10.82
N TYR A 46 5.88 4.61 12.12
CA TYR A 46 4.77 4.57 13.07
C TYR A 46 4.34 5.95 13.60
N GLN A 47 5.17 7.00 13.44
CA GLN A 47 4.97 8.31 14.11
C GLN A 47 3.84 9.16 13.51
N MET A 48 3.31 8.79 12.34
CA MET A 48 2.31 9.57 11.60
C MET A 48 0.92 9.65 12.26
N PHE A 49 0.56 8.77 13.19
CA PHE A 49 -0.77 8.78 13.81
C PHE A 49 -1.09 10.12 14.47
N ASP A 50 -0.09 10.71 15.14
CA ASP A 50 -0.31 11.96 15.85
C ASP A 50 -0.58 13.12 14.90
N ASN A 51 0.16 13.19 13.79
CA ASN A 51 0.11 14.30 12.85
C ASN A 51 -1.20 14.38 12.07
N VAL A 52 -1.76 13.23 11.67
CA VAL A 52 -3.01 13.17 10.89
C VAL A 52 -4.24 13.54 11.74
N THR A 53 -4.15 13.32 13.05
CA THR A 53 -5.28 13.46 13.97
C THR A 53 -5.13 14.63 14.95
N ARG A 54 -4.14 15.52 14.77
CA ARG A 54 -3.87 16.65 15.69
C ARG A 54 -5.09 17.54 15.97
N ASN A 55 -5.99 17.65 15.00
CA ASN A 55 -7.18 18.49 15.10
C ASN A 55 -8.43 17.74 15.60
N PHE A 56 -8.30 16.48 16.03
CA PHE A 56 -9.41 15.72 16.61
C PHE A 56 -9.38 15.80 18.13
N ASP A 57 -10.55 15.85 18.76
CA ASP A 57 -10.66 15.72 20.21
C ASP A 57 -10.19 14.33 20.66
N ALA A 58 -9.79 14.19 21.93
CA ALA A 58 -9.20 12.96 22.45
C ALA A 58 -10.09 11.72 22.29
N PHE A 59 -11.41 11.89 22.39
CA PHE A 59 -12.36 10.79 22.26
C PHE A 59 -12.48 10.32 20.81
N THR A 60 -12.56 11.25 19.86
CA THR A 60 -12.54 10.93 18.44
C THR A 60 -11.20 10.30 18.03
N ARG A 61 -10.07 10.78 18.58
CA ARG A 61 -8.75 10.17 18.32
C ARG A 61 -8.68 8.71 18.75
N ASP A 62 -9.17 8.40 19.95
CA ASP A 62 -9.16 7.04 20.49
C ASP A 62 -9.97 6.08 19.61
N ARG A 63 -11.18 6.49 19.21
CA ARG A 63 -12.06 5.70 18.33
C ARG A 63 -11.47 5.47 16.93
N LEU A 64 -10.84 6.47 16.34
CA LEU A 64 -10.36 6.36 14.95
C LEU A 64 -9.03 5.64 14.83
N LYS A 65 -8.33 5.37 15.94
CA LYS A 65 -7.03 4.69 15.96
C LYS A 65 -7.07 3.37 15.19
N LEU A 66 -5.98 3.06 14.48
CA LEU A 66 -5.83 1.76 13.84
C LEU A 66 -5.68 0.68 14.90
N GLN A 67 -6.48 -0.37 14.77
CA GLN A 67 -6.40 -1.54 15.64
C GLN A 67 -5.20 -2.43 15.25
N PRO A 68 -4.69 -3.29 16.15
CA PRO A 68 -3.60 -4.22 15.85
C PRO A 68 -3.80 -5.09 14.60
N GLU A 69 -5.05 -5.39 14.25
CA GLU A 69 -5.44 -6.16 13.07
C GLU A 69 -5.41 -5.33 11.78
N GLU A 70 -5.38 -4.00 11.90
CA GLU A 70 -5.49 -3.04 10.81
C GLU A 70 -4.14 -2.46 10.38
N PHE A 71 -3.03 -2.79 11.06
CA PHE A 71 -1.69 -2.33 10.67
C PHE A 71 -0.68 -3.47 10.53
N VAL A 72 0.27 -3.27 9.62
CA VAL A 72 1.40 -4.14 9.31
C VAL A 72 2.68 -3.31 9.46
N ARG A 73 3.54 -3.71 10.39
CA ARG A 73 4.81 -3.01 10.63
C ARG A 73 5.87 -3.50 9.66
N ALA A 74 6.33 -2.61 8.79
CA ALA A 74 7.31 -2.92 7.76
C ALA A 74 8.67 -2.24 8.00
N GLU A 75 8.98 -1.84 9.23
CA GLU A 75 10.23 -1.15 9.58
C GLU A 75 11.48 -1.93 9.13
N VAL A 76 12.39 -1.25 8.42
CA VAL A 76 13.66 -1.80 7.96
C VAL A 76 14.79 -1.07 8.68
N SER A 77 15.40 -1.75 9.64
CA SER A 77 16.59 -1.26 10.33
C SER A 77 17.85 -1.55 9.52
N ARG A 78 18.92 -0.83 9.83
CA ARG A 78 20.28 -1.14 9.36
C ARG A 78 20.70 -2.57 9.69
N ASP A 79 20.39 -3.05 10.89
CA ASP A 79 20.75 -4.41 11.32
C ASP A 79 20.08 -5.46 10.45
N PHE A 80 18.81 -5.26 10.09
CA PHE A 80 18.12 -6.15 9.16
C PHE A 80 18.80 -6.18 7.79
N ILE A 81 19.23 -5.02 7.26
CA ILE A 81 19.99 -4.96 6.00
C ILE A 81 21.30 -5.75 6.11
N TYR A 82 22.01 -5.67 7.23
CA TYR A 82 23.23 -6.46 7.45
C TYR A 82 22.94 -7.96 7.57
N THR A 83 21.85 -8.36 8.22
CA THR A 83 21.40 -9.77 8.25
C THR A 83 21.15 -10.28 6.83
N VAL A 84 20.40 -9.53 6.03
CA VAL A 84 20.12 -9.88 4.62
C VAL A 84 21.41 -9.96 3.81
N LYS A 85 22.35 -9.02 4.01
CA LYS A 85 23.65 -9.00 3.33
C LYS A 85 24.48 -10.25 3.64
N ASN A 86 24.58 -10.62 4.92
CA ASN A 86 25.49 -11.65 5.39
C ASN A 86 24.96 -13.08 5.14
N ASP A 87 23.64 -13.26 5.04
CA ASP A 87 23.04 -14.58 4.80
C ASP A 87 22.47 -14.73 3.39
N LYS A 88 23.36 -14.75 2.40
CA LYS A 88 22.99 -14.89 0.98
C LYS A 88 22.29 -16.22 0.65
N LYS A 89 22.52 -17.29 1.43
CA LYS A 89 21.83 -18.58 1.21
C LYS A 89 20.33 -18.43 1.49
N VAL A 90 20.02 -17.71 2.55
CA VAL A 90 18.68 -17.49 3.07
C VAL A 90 17.95 -16.39 2.31
N TYR A 91 18.65 -15.29 1.98
CA TYR A 91 18.08 -14.13 1.27
C TYR A 91 18.52 -14.01 -0.19
N GLY A 92 18.92 -15.11 -0.82
CA GLY A 92 19.48 -15.09 -2.18
C GLY A 92 18.57 -14.45 -3.23
N ASN A 93 17.25 -14.50 -3.03
CA ASN A 93 16.29 -13.80 -3.85
C ASN A 93 16.38 -12.26 -3.72
N ILE A 94 16.54 -11.74 -2.50
CA ILE A 94 16.68 -10.30 -2.25
C ILE A 94 17.98 -9.77 -2.87
N HIS A 95 19.06 -10.56 -2.85
CA HIS A 95 20.34 -10.22 -3.49
C HIS A 95 20.25 -10.03 -5.02
N LYS A 96 19.18 -10.50 -5.69
CA LYS A 96 19.02 -10.34 -7.13
C LYS A 96 18.62 -8.93 -7.55
N TRP A 97 17.98 -8.17 -6.67
CA TRP A 97 17.37 -6.89 -7.00
C TRP A 97 17.69 -5.77 -6.02
N PHE A 98 18.08 -6.09 -4.77
CA PHE A 98 18.41 -5.06 -3.80
C PHE A 98 19.76 -4.41 -4.12
N PRO A 99 19.85 -3.06 -4.21
CA PRO A 99 21.08 -2.38 -4.64
C PRO A 99 22.29 -2.65 -3.73
N GLN A 100 23.43 -3.00 -4.35
CA GLN A 100 24.66 -3.33 -3.62
C GLN A 100 25.20 -2.16 -2.78
N ASN A 101 25.03 -0.92 -3.27
CA ASN A 101 25.41 0.27 -2.52
C ASN A 101 24.60 0.43 -1.22
N LEU A 102 23.33 0.00 -1.19
CA LEU A 102 22.50 0.03 0.03
C LEU A 102 22.89 -1.05 1.03
N PHE A 103 23.44 -2.19 0.59
CA PHE A 103 24.05 -3.18 1.48
C PHE A 103 25.34 -2.67 2.14
N ASN A 104 26.12 -1.88 1.40
CA ASN A 104 27.41 -1.38 1.89
C ASN A 104 27.27 -0.11 2.72
N TYR A 105 26.36 0.78 2.33
CA TYR A 105 26.20 2.11 2.90
C TYR A 105 24.72 2.42 3.19
N PRO A 106 24.07 1.67 4.11
CA PRO A 106 22.68 1.91 4.47
C PRO A 106 22.52 3.32 5.09
N PRO A 107 21.66 4.19 4.53
CA PRO A 107 21.57 5.58 4.96
C PRO A 107 21.16 5.73 6.43
N GLN A 108 21.56 6.85 7.04
CA GLN A 108 21.36 7.08 8.49
C GLN A 108 19.89 7.07 8.92
N VAL A 109 18.98 7.45 8.02
CA VAL A 109 17.52 7.39 8.28
C VAL A 109 17.04 5.98 8.66
N LEU A 110 17.75 4.93 8.23
CA LEU A 110 17.43 3.54 8.55
C LEU A 110 18.02 3.07 9.90
N LYS A 111 18.79 3.91 10.61
CA LYS A 111 19.43 3.54 11.88
C LYS A 111 18.38 3.15 12.92
N SER A 112 17.26 3.86 12.96
CA SER A 112 16.16 3.59 13.91
C SER A 112 15.00 2.80 13.29
N GLY A 113 15.12 2.34 12.03
CA GLY A 113 14.03 1.67 11.32
C GLY A 113 12.85 2.59 10.93
N ILE A 114 12.97 3.90 11.14
CA ILE A 114 11.90 4.87 10.91
C ILE A 114 11.91 5.31 9.44
N GLY A 115 10.93 4.81 8.70
CA GLY A 115 10.69 5.19 7.32
C GLY A 115 11.64 4.55 6.31
N ALA A 116 11.19 4.43 5.06
CA ALA A 116 12.03 3.98 3.94
C ALA A 116 13.05 5.05 3.48
N GLY A 117 13.10 6.22 4.13
CA GLY A 117 13.98 7.32 3.75
C GLY A 117 13.77 7.84 2.34
N GLY A 118 12.59 7.63 1.75
CA GLY A 118 12.30 7.95 0.35
C GLY A 118 13.03 7.06 -0.67
N LEU A 119 13.54 5.89 -0.26
CA LEU A 119 14.22 4.93 -1.13
C LEU A 119 13.29 3.78 -1.48
N ARG A 120 12.94 3.66 -2.77
CA ARG A 120 12.02 2.63 -3.27
C ARG A 120 12.49 1.19 -2.99
N PRO A 121 13.79 0.84 -3.18
CA PRO A 121 14.26 -0.51 -2.88
C PRO A 121 14.13 -0.88 -1.40
N VAL A 122 14.23 0.10 -0.50
CA VAL A 122 14.02 -0.11 0.94
C VAL A 122 12.54 -0.35 1.23
N GLY A 123 11.63 0.38 0.56
CA GLY A 123 10.20 0.10 0.60
C GLY A 123 9.89 -1.32 0.15
N ARG A 124 10.45 -1.77 -0.97
CA ARG A 124 10.29 -3.15 -1.44
C ARG A 124 10.82 -4.17 -0.43
N LEU A 125 11.99 -3.92 0.15
CA LEU A 125 12.56 -4.79 1.20
C LEU A 125 11.67 -4.85 2.45
N ALA A 126 11.09 -3.71 2.83
CA ALA A 126 10.13 -3.60 3.92
C ALA A 126 8.90 -4.50 3.66
N PHE A 127 8.37 -4.50 2.44
CA PHE A 127 7.29 -5.42 2.08
C PHE A 127 7.70 -6.88 2.23
N PHE A 128 8.87 -7.28 1.69
CA PHE A 128 9.36 -8.67 1.80
C PHE A 128 9.48 -9.15 3.24
N LYS A 129 9.96 -8.29 4.15
CA LYS A 129 9.98 -8.57 5.59
C LYS A 129 8.57 -8.71 6.19
N ALA A 130 7.62 -7.93 5.70
CA ALA A 130 6.25 -7.83 6.21
C ALA A 130 5.27 -8.89 5.65
N ILE A 131 5.67 -9.68 4.64
CA ILE A 131 4.79 -10.63 3.96
C ILE A 131 4.00 -11.55 4.90
N PRO A 132 4.60 -12.20 5.92
CA PRO A 132 3.84 -13.08 6.80
C PRO A 132 2.70 -12.37 7.55
N ASP A 133 2.96 -11.16 8.05
CA ASP A 133 1.93 -10.38 8.74
C ASP A 133 0.88 -9.86 7.76
N PHE A 134 1.31 -9.36 6.59
CA PHE A 134 0.40 -8.92 5.53
C PHE A 134 -0.52 -10.05 5.05
N GLN A 135 0.00 -11.26 4.88
CA GLN A 135 -0.78 -12.46 4.56
C GLN A 135 -1.83 -12.77 5.63
N ASN A 136 -1.43 -12.73 6.91
CA ASN A 136 -2.35 -12.94 8.02
C ASN A 136 -3.45 -11.85 8.06
N LYS A 137 -3.11 -10.59 7.81
CA LYS A 137 -4.10 -9.50 7.71
C LYS A 137 -5.05 -9.70 6.55
N LEU A 138 -4.57 -10.09 5.36
CA LEU A 138 -5.40 -10.40 4.20
C LEU A 138 -6.36 -11.56 4.48
N ALA A 139 -5.87 -12.63 5.11
CA ALA A 139 -6.69 -13.77 5.49
C ALA A 139 -7.84 -13.37 6.44
N ASN A 140 -7.58 -12.44 7.37
CA ASN A 140 -8.60 -11.86 8.23
C ASN A 140 -9.54 -10.90 7.47
N ALA A 141 -8.99 -10.02 6.64
CA ALA A 141 -9.75 -9.06 5.86
C ALA A 141 -10.78 -9.75 4.95
N ARG A 142 -10.45 -10.91 4.39
CA ARG A 142 -11.37 -11.73 3.58
C ARG A 142 -12.70 -12.05 4.29
N LYS A 143 -12.76 -12.04 5.62
CA LYS A 143 -14.00 -12.29 6.38
C LYS A 143 -15.11 -11.29 6.07
N ILE A 144 -14.79 -10.11 5.53
CA ILE A 144 -15.81 -9.13 5.07
C ILE A 144 -16.67 -9.64 3.91
N HIS A 145 -16.20 -10.66 3.17
CA HIS A 145 -16.96 -11.32 2.11
C HIS A 145 -17.66 -12.61 2.61
N SER A 146 -17.65 -12.89 3.92
CA SER A 146 -18.37 -14.06 4.46
C SER A 146 -19.88 -13.83 4.48
N GLY A 147 -20.66 -14.92 4.37
CA GLY A 147 -22.13 -14.85 4.47
C GLY A 147 -22.59 -14.16 5.76
N ALA A 148 -21.91 -14.42 6.88
CA ALA A 148 -22.21 -13.76 8.16
C ALA A 148 -22.04 -12.24 8.11
N ALA A 149 -20.97 -11.73 7.49
CA ALA A 149 -20.74 -10.29 7.34
C ALA A 149 -21.78 -9.63 6.42
N LEU A 150 -22.14 -10.32 5.32
CA LEU A 150 -23.18 -9.86 4.39
C LEU A 150 -24.55 -9.82 5.07
N ASP A 151 -24.94 -10.88 5.77
CA ASP A 151 -26.23 -10.97 6.47
C ASP A 151 -26.34 -9.94 7.60
N GLN A 152 -25.25 -9.71 8.35
CA GLN A 152 -25.20 -8.68 9.36
C GLN A 152 -25.36 -7.28 8.74
N THR A 153 -24.73 -7.03 7.60
CA THR A 153 -24.86 -5.74 6.90
C THR A 153 -26.28 -5.53 6.39
N LYS A 154 -26.91 -6.56 5.81
CA LYS A 154 -28.30 -6.48 5.33
C LYS A 154 -29.28 -6.15 6.45
N LYS A 155 -29.09 -6.77 7.63
CA LYS A 155 -29.91 -6.50 8.82
C LYS A 155 -29.81 -5.05 9.31
N ILE A 156 -28.67 -4.38 9.13
CA ILE A 156 -28.45 -3.03 9.65
C ILE A 156 -28.76 -1.96 8.59
N TYR A 157 -28.42 -2.21 7.32
CA TYR A 157 -28.40 -1.20 6.25
C TYR A 157 -29.31 -1.51 5.05
N GLY A 158 -30.05 -2.63 5.09
CA GLY A 158 -30.98 -3.05 4.03
C GLY A 158 -30.37 -4.01 3.00
N ASP A 159 -31.21 -4.55 2.12
CA ASP A 159 -30.86 -5.69 1.26
C ASP A 159 -29.98 -5.36 0.04
N ASP A 160 -29.70 -4.08 -0.21
CA ASP A 160 -28.84 -3.61 -1.33
C ASP A 160 -27.34 -3.80 -1.02
N VAL A 161 -26.94 -5.06 -0.82
CA VAL A 161 -25.56 -5.50 -0.55
C VAL A 161 -25.08 -6.44 -1.66
N GLY A 162 -24.09 -5.97 -2.43
CA GLY A 162 -23.44 -6.71 -3.50
C GLY A 162 -22.47 -7.79 -2.99
N ASN A 163 -22.16 -8.75 -3.85
CA ASN A 163 -21.27 -9.86 -3.54
C ASN A 163 -19.80 -9.60 -3.91
N ASP A 164 -19.51 -8.65 -4.80
CA ASP A 164 -18.13 -8.36 -5.20
C ASP A 164 -17.33 -7.74 -4.04
N ILE A 165 -16.04 -8.09 -3.95
CA ILE A 165 -15.10 -7.44 -3.03
C ILE A 165 -14.29 -6.37 -3.77
N PHE A 166 -14.38 -5.15 -3.25
CA PHE A 166 -13.64 -3.98 -3.73
C PHE A 166 -12.41 -3.78 -2.87
N ILE A 167 -11.23 -3.77 -3.48
CA ILE A 167 -9.96 -3.55 -2.80
C ILE A 167 -9.36 -2.24 -3.30
N PHE A 168 -9.32 -1.23 -2.44
CA PHE A 168 -8.72 0.07 -2.74
C PHE A 168 -7.31 0.15 -2.17
N PHE A 169 -6.32 0.06 -3.05
CA PHE A 169 -4.95 0.42 -2.72
C PHE A 169 -4.79 1.93 -2.78
N VAL A 170 -4.34 2.53 -1.68
CA VAL A 170 -4.12 3.98 -1.59
C VAL A 170 -2.68 4.25 -1.20
N PHE A 171 -1.95 4.98 -2.05
CA PHE A 171 -0.52 5.22 -1.84
C PHE A 171 -0.04 6.44 -2.61
N SER A 172 1.19 6.86 -2.32
CA SER A 172 1.90 7.89 -3.07
C SER A 172 3.07 7.28 -3.83
N VAL A 173 3.25 7.67 -5.09
CA VAL A 173 4.43 7.30 -5.89
C VAL A 173 5.66 8.15 -5.58
N ALA A 174 5.52 9.19 -4.75
CA ALA A 174 6.63 10.08 -4.38
C ALA A 174 7.47 9.53 -3.22
N GLY A 175 6.83 8.79 -2.30
CA GLY A 175 7.47 8.26 -1.08
C GLY A 175 8.10 6.87 -1.29
N GLY A 176 9.08 6.51 -0.46
CA GLY A 176 9.81 5.23 -0.59
C GLY A 176 8.95 4.00 -0.29
N THR A 177 8.05 4.07 0.69
CA THR A 177 7.13 2.96 1.02
C THR A 177 6.15 2.72 -0.12
N GLY A 178 5.23 3.66 -0.37
CA GLY A 178 4.17 3.48 -1.36
C GLY A 178 4.70 3.12 -2.75
N SER A 179 5.67 3.89 -3.26
CA SER A 179 6.26 3.65 -4.59
C SER A 179 7.12 2.38 -4.70
N GLY A 180 7.56 1.82 -3.57
CA GLY A 180 8.41 0.63 -3.53
C GLY A 180 7.64 -0.67 -3.25
N THR A 181 6.40 -0.60 -2.74
CA THR A 181 5.65 -1.79 -2.31
C THR A 181 4.43 -2.11 -3.16
N PHE A 182 3.87 -1.13 -3.87
CA PHE A 182 2.51 -1.26 -4.41
C PHE A 182 2.33 -2.39 -5.44
N ILE A 183 3.32 -2.65 -6.30
CA ILE A 183 3.25 -3.75 -7.29
C ILE A 183 3.21 -5.10 -6.58
N ASP A 184 4.18 -5.37 -5.71
CA ASP A 184 4.28 -6.63 -4.98
C ASP A 184 3.05 -6.83 -4.09
N ALA A 185 2.62 -5.79 -3.37
CA ALA A 185 1.46 -5.85 -2.48
C ALA A 185 0.15 -6.12 -3.23
N ALA A 186 -0.04 -5.53 -4.41
CA ALA A 186 -1.24 -5.73 -5.23
C ALA A 186 -1.32 -7.16 -5.76
N TYR A 187 -0.25 -7.65 -6.38
CA TYR A 187 -0.21 -9.02 -6.88
C TYR A 187 -0.31 -10.05 -5.76
N PHE A 188 0.37 -9.83 -4.64
CA PHE A 188 0.27 -10.71 -3.48
C PHE A 188 -1.15 -10.74 -2.92
N ALA A 189 -1.78 -9.59 -2.73
CA ALA A 189 -3.18 -9.53 -2.26
C ALA A 189 -4.14 -10.25 -3.21
N ARG A 190 -3.99 -10.06 -4.53
CA ARG A 190 -4.78 -10.77 -5.53
C ARG A 190 -4.60 -12.29 -5.39
N GLN A 191 -3.37 -12.78 -5.37
CA GLN A 191 -3.07 -14.21 -5.21
C GLN A 191 -3.69 -14.77 -3.93
N GLU A 192 -3.54 -14.09 -2.79
CA GLU A 192 -4.05 -14.58 -1.50
C GLU A 192 -5.59 -14.59 -1.44
N LEU A 193 -6.25 -13.60 -2.04
CA LEU A 193 -7.72 -13.53 -2.08
C LEU A 193 -8.31 -14.59 -3.03
N GLU A 194 -7.67 -14.85 -4.17
CA GLU A 194 -8.07 -15.87 -5.15
C GLU A 194 -8.05 -17.30 -4.59
N THR A 195 -7.41 -17.53 -3.43
CA THR A 195 -7.44 -18.84 -2.75
C THR A 195 -8.83 -19.26 -2.27
N ARG A 196 -9.76 -18.32 -2.09
CA ARG A 196 -11.13 -18.60 -1.60
C ARG A 196 -12.23 -17.76 -2.23
N ILE A 197 -11.89 -16.68 -2.93
CA ILE A 197 -12.85 -15.86 -3.68
C ILE A 197 -12.57 -16.09 -5.16
N ARG A 198 -13.61 -16.29 -5.97
CA ARG A 198 -13.41 -16.46 -7.41
C ARG A 198 -12.89 -15.16 -8.04
N PRO A 199 -11.92 -15.20 -8.98
CA PRO A 199 -11.27 -14.01 -9.52
C PRO A 199 -12.23 -12.92 -10.04
N GLU A 200 -13.36 -13.31 -10.64
CA GLU A 200 -14.33 -12.38 -11.21
C GLU A 200 -15.00 -11.47 -10.15
N HIS A 201 -15.03 -11.89 -8.89
CA HIS A 201 -15.60 -11.13 -7.77
C HIS A 201 -14.58 -10.22 -7.09
N ILE A 202 -13.31 -10.25 -7.50
CA ILE A 202 -12.23 -9.47 -6.88
C ILE A 202 -11.92 -8.26 -7.76
N LYS A 203 -12.16 -7.05 -7.25
CA LYS A 203 -11.89 -5.79 -7.99
C LYS A 203 -10.84 -4.95 -7.26
N LEU A 204 -9.64 -4.83 -7.82
CA LEU A 204 -8.54 -4.03 -7.27
C LEU A 204 -8.47 -2.66 -7.94
N TYR A 205 -8.55 -1.61 -7.14
CA TYR A 205 -8.42 -0.23 -7.57
C TYR A 205 -7.17 0.38 -6.95
N ALA A 206 -6.45 1.20 -7.70
CA ALA A 206 -5.39 2.04 -7.17
C ALA A 206 -5.83 3.51 -7.13
N ILE A 207 -5.63 4.17 -6.00
CA ILE A 207 -5.73 5.62 -5.84
C ILE A 207 -4.32 6.12 -5.55
N VAL A 208 -3.74 6.78 -6.55
CA VAL A 208 -2.31 7.05 -6.61
C VAL A 208 -2.06 8.55 -6.51
N ALA A 209 -1.51 9.00 -5.38
CA ALA A 209 -1.08 10.38 -5.23
C ALA A 209 0.24 10.63 -5.95
N LEU A 210 0.24 11.60 -6.87
CA LEU A 210 1.41 12.03 -7.64
C LEU A 210 2.30 13.00 -6.84
N PRO A 211 3.59 13.17 -7.19
CA PRO A 211 4.52 14.01 -6.43
C PRO A 211 4.05 15.46 -6.21
N GLN A 212 3.28 16.01 -7.14
CA GLN A 212 2.77 17.39 -7.10
C GLN A 212 1.87 17.65 -5.89
N VAL A 213 1.24 16.61 -5.30
CA VAL A 213 0.39 16.82 -4.11
C VAL A 213 1.20 17.32 -2.90
N PHE A 214 2.51 17.08 -2.89
CA PHE A 214 3.40 17.52 -1.82
C PHE A 214 3.96 18.93 -2.05
N GLU A 215 3.73 19.54 -3.22
CA GLU A 215 4.05 20.95 -3.47
C GLU A 215 3.16 21.87 -2.62
N LEU A 216 1.86 21.55 -2.48
CA LEU A 216 0.90 22.36 -1.73
C LEU A 216 0.99 22.19 -0.20
N ALA A 217 1.60 21.11 0.27
CA ALA A 217 1.62 20.78 1.70
C ALA A 217 2.65 21.59 2.50
N ARG A 218 3.39 22.51 1.87
CA ARG A 218 4.48 23.26 2.50
C ARG A 218 4.47 24.72 2.04
N ASP A 219 3.95 25.59 2.89
CA ASP A 219 3.96 27.06 2.73
C ASP A 219 5.38 27.67 2.77
N ASP A 220 6.42 26.87 2.98
CA ASP A 220 7.78 27.37 3.11
C ASP A 220 8.53 27.31 1.77
N SER A 221 8.82 28.50 1.25
CA SER A 221 9.54 28.81 0.01
C SER A 221 10.93 28.18 -0.16
N SER A 222 11.40 27.39 0.81
CA SER A 222 12.63 26.61 0.72
C SER A 222 12.36 25.13 0.41
N ILE A 223 11.71 24.82 -0.72
CA ILE A 223 11.84 23.47 -1.26
C ILE A 223 13.31 23.28 -1.58
N ASP A 224 13.99 22.44 -0.80
CA ASP A 224 15.27 21.88 -1.22
C ASP A 224 14.99 21.19 -2.55
N SER A 225 15.48 21.78 -3.64
CA SER A 225 15.30 21.27 -5.00
C SER A 225 15.71 19.80 -5.10
N LYS A 226 16.64 19.36 -4.24
CA LYS A 226 17.03 17.95 -4.11
C LYS A 226 15.90 17.05 -3.60
N LEU A 227 15.12 17.50 -2.61
CA LEU A 227 13.96 16.74 -2.12
C LEU A 227 12.91 16.61 -3.21
N MET A 228 12.57 17.71 -3.90
CA MET A 228 11.57 17.65 -4.98
C MET A 228 12.04 16.77 -6.13
N ASN A 229 13.30 16.89 -6.56
CA ASN A 229 13.88 16.02 -7.57
C ASN A 229 13.80 14.55 -7.17
N LYS A 230 14.00 14.23 -5.90
CA LYS A 230 13.84 12.86 -5.39
C LYS A 230 12.39 12.38 -5.44
N LEU A 231 11.43 13.21 -5.04
CA LEU A 231 10.00 12.89 -5.12
C LEU A 231 9.56 12.65 -6.58
N LEU A 232 10.01 13.49 -7.50
CA LEU A 232 9.75 13.37 -8.94
C LEU A 232 10.44 12.13 -9.54
N ALA A 233 11.69 11.85 -9.17
CA ALA A 233 12.41 10.65 -9.63
C ALA A 233 11.71 9.36 -9.16
N ASN A 234 11.23 9.34 -7.91
CA ASN A 234 10.42 8.23 -7.41
C ASN A 234 9.11 8.09 -8.19
N GLY A 235 8.41 9.21 -8.42
CA GLY A 235 7.17 9.24 -9.19
C GLY A 235 7.36 8.70 -10.60
N TYR A 236 8.37 9.19 -11.31
CA TYR A 236 8.72 8.74 -12.65
C TYR A 236 8.99 7.22 -12.66
N ALA A 237 9.90 6.74 -11.81
CA ALA A 237 10.29 5.33 -11.82
C ALA A 237 9.13 4.40 -11.45
N ALA A 238 8.26 4.80 -10.51
CA ALA A 238 7.09 4.01 -10.12
C ALA A 238 6.02 3.96 -11.22
N LEU A 239 5.80 5.07 -11.94
CA LEU A 239 4.88 5.09 -13.08
C LEU A 239 5.44 4.30 -14.26
N SER A 240 6.75 4.34 -14.51
CA SER A 240 7.40 3.49 -15.52
C SER A 240 7.24 1.99 -15.22
N GLU A 241 7.41 1.60 -13.95
CA GLU A 241 7.14 0.22 -13.53
C GLU A 241 5.66 -0.14 -13.70
N LEU A 242 4.74 0.74 -13.28
CA LEU A 242 3.30 0.51 -13.43
C LEU A 242 2.90 0.34 -14.89
N GLU A 243 3.41 1.17 -15.80
CA GLU A 243 3.21 1.03 -17.24
C GLU A 243 3.71 -0.34 -17.73
N PHE A 244 4.93 -0.72 -17.36
CA PHE A 244 5.52 -2.00 -17.73
C PHE A 244 4.67 -3.18 -17.23
N PHE A 245 4.22 -3.18 -15.98
CA PHE A 245 3.39 -4.24 -15.41
C PHE A 245 1.95 -4.27 -15.97
N ASN A 246 1.45 -3.16 -16.53
CA ASN A 246 0.18 -3.13 -17.26
C ASN A 246 0.31 -3.56 -18.73
N SER A 247 1.52 -3.64 -19.26
CA SER A 247 1.78 -4.05 -20.63
C SER A 247 1.63 -5.56 -20.82
N LYS A 248 1.54 -6.00 -22.08
CA LYS A 248 1.53 -7.43 -22.43
C LYS A 248 2.85 -8.16 -22.12
N GLU A 249 3.92 -7.43 -21.85
CA GLU A 249 5.24 -7.99 -21.55
C GLU A 249 5.29 -8.69 -20.18
N VAL A 250 4.31 -8.43 -19.32
CA VAL A 250 4.24 -8.97 -17.96
C VAL A 250 4.09 -10.49 -17.92
N SER A 251 3.58 -11.13 -18.98
CA SER A 251 3.32 -12.57 -19.03
C SER A 251 4.57 -13.44 -18.99
N ASN A 252 5.77 -12.84 -19.09
CA ASN A 252 7.05 -13.53 -19.05
C ASN A 252 7.82 -13.32 -17.73
N ILE A 253 7.17 -12.74 -16.72
CA ILE A 253 7.80 -12.40 -15.44
C ILE A 253 7.34 -13.38 -14.36
N SER A 254 8.30 -13.76 -13.52
CA SER A 254 8.02 -14.53 -12.31
C SER A 254 8.46 -13.73 -11.09
N ILE A 255 7.53 -13.43 -10.20
CA ILE A 255 7.79 -12.75 -8.94
C ILE A 255 7.98 -13.80 -7.86
N ASN A 256 9.17 -13.83 -7.27
CA ASN A 256 9.44 -14.69 -6.13
C ASN A 256 9.41 -13.85 -4.84
N TRP A 257 8.47 -14.14 -3.96
CA TRP A 257 8.35 -13.54 -2.63
C TRP A 257 8.94 -14.40 -1.52
N SER A 258 9.61 -15.51 -1.86
CA SER A 258 10.16 -16.42 -0.86
C SER A 258 11.12 -15.69 0.07
N THR A 259 10.79 -15.70 1.36
CA THR A 259 11.65 -15.31 2.47
C THR A 259 11.73 -16.46 3.48
N PRO A 260 12.67 -16.40 4.44
CA PRO A 260 12.75 -17.40 5.51
C PRO A 260 11.50 -17.48 6.36
N GLU A 261 10.79 -16.36 6.48
CA GLU A 261 9.54 -16.25 7.23
C GLU A 261 8.32 -16.62 6.36
N ALA A 262 8.41 -16.46 5.04
CA ALA A 262 7.38 -16.82 4.06
C ALA A 262 7.79 -18.06 3.23
N LYS A 263 8.11 -19.16 3.91
CA LYS A 263 8.47 -20.44 3.27
C LYS A 263 7.27 -20.99 2.50
N ARG A 264 7.53 -21.57 1.32
CA ARG A 264 6.55 -22.25 0.43
C ARG A 264 5.65 -21.35 -0.43
N LEU A 265 5.90 -20.04 -0.50
CA LEU A 265 5.30 -19.22 -1.55
C LEU A 265 5.80 -19.70 -2.91
N LYS A 266 4.88 -20.11 -3.79
CA LYS A 266 5.22 -20.40 -5.18
C LYS A 266 5.56 -19.08 -5.87
N ALA A 267 6.41 -19.16 -6.88
CA ALA A 267 6.64 -18.00 -7.73
C ALA A 267 5.32 -17.62 -8.41
N PHE A 268 5.03 -16.32 -8.45
CA PHE A 268 3.80 -15.78 -9.01
C PHE A 268 4.06 -15.30 -10.43
N GLU A 269 3.20 -15.72 -11.34
CA GLU A 269 3.21 -15.30 -12.75
C GLU A 269 2.02 -14.36 -12.97
N PRO A 270 2.27 -13.04 -13.17
CA PRO A 270 1.20 -12.10 -13.43
C PRO A 270 0.44 -12.46 -14.71
N LYS A 271 -0.90 -12.54 -14.60
CA LYS A 271 -1.80 -12.77 -15.74
C LYS A 271 -2.32 -11.46 -16.37
N GLY A 272 -1.92 -10.32 -15.82
CA GLY A 272 -2.35 -8.99 -16.21
C GLY A 272 -1.78 -7.94 -15.28
N GLY A 273 -2.29 -6.71 -15.40
CA GLY A 273 -1.89 -5.58 -14.56
C GLY A 273 -2.14 -5.82 -13.06
N PRO A 274 -1.43 -5.09 -12.18
CA PRO A 274 -1.61 -5.20 -10.73
C PRO A 274 -3.01 -4.75 -10.27
N PHE A 275 -3.63 -3.81 -10.98
CA PHE A 275 -4.94 -3.23 -10.66
C PHE A 275 -5.87 -3.30 -11.86
N ASP A 276 -7.18 -3.42 -11.60
CA ASP A 276 -8.23 -3.38 -12.60
C ASP A 276 -8.54 -1.93 -13.05
N THR A 277 -8.31 -0.95 -12.17
CA THR A 277 -8.49 0.48 -12.47
C THR A 277 -7.53 1.33 -11.63
N ILE A 278 -6.97 2.38 -12.23
CA ILE A 278 -5.99 3.26 -11.60
C ILE A 278 -6.48 4.71 -11.70
N PHE A 279 -6.58 5.38 -10.55
CA PHE A 279 -6.89 6.80 -10.43
C PHE A 279 -5.62 7.57 -10.04
N LEU A 280 -5.16 8.48 -10.89
CA LEU A 280 -4.05 9.37 -10.59
C LEU A 280 -4.56 10.67 -9.97
N VAL A 281 -4.01 11.07 -8.83
CA VAL A 281 -4.43 12.25 -8.08
C VAL A 281 -3.30 13.29 -8.08
N SER A 282 -3.58 14.47 -8.62
CA SER A 282 -2.68 15.62 -8.71
C SER A 282 -3.38 16.88 -8.18
N THR A 283 -2.61 17.84 -7.70
CA THR A 283 -3.07 19.17 -7.24
C THR A 283 -3.10 20.20 -8.36
N LYS A 284 -2.40 19.95 -9.47
CA LYS A 284 -2.52 20.73 -10.70
C LYS A 284 -3.33 19.91 -11.70
N PRO A 285 -4.44 20.42 -12.25
CA PRO A 285 -4.95 19.85 -13.48
C PRO A 285 -3.81 19.97 -14.48
N SER A 286 -3.24 18.85 -14.92
CA SER A 286 -2.36 18.85 -16.09
C SER A 286 -3.12 19.59 -17.19
N GLY A 287 -2.48 20.61 -17.77
CA GLY A 287 -3.09 21.58 -18.69
C GLY A 287 -3.88 20.95 -19.84
N GLU A 288 -4.62 21.81 -20.55
CA GLU A 288 -5.46 21.51 -21.72
C GLU A 288 -5.24 20.11 -22.31
N VAL A 289 -6.31 19.32 -22.33
CA VAL A 289 -6.39 18.06 -23.06
C VAL A 289 -6.00 18.32 -24.52
N ARG A 290 -4.71 18.17 -24.84
CA ARG A 290 -4.25 18.13 -26.22
C ARG A 290 -4.56 16.75 -26.73
N ASN A 291 -5.58 16.68 -27.59
CA ASN A 291 -5.85 15.51 -28.41
C ASN A 291 -4.56 15.11 -29.12
N LEU A 292 -3.95 14.01 -28.69
CA LEU A 292 -2.85 13.34 -29.39
C LEU A 292 -3.42 12.50 -30.54
N SER A 293 -4.18 13.16 -31.41
CA SER A 293 -4.63 12.60 -32.68
C SER A 293 -4.19 13.53 -33.81
N LYS A 294 -2.93 13.38 -34.24
CA LYS A 294 -2.49 13.55 -35.63
C LYS A 294 -1.29 12.65 -35.86
#